data_AF-A0A1U7CWF5-F1
#
_entry.id   AF-A0A1U7CWF5-F1
#
_cell.length_a   1.000
_cell.length_b   1.000
_cell.length_c   1.000
_cell.angle_alpha   90.00
_cell.angle_beta   90.00
_cell.angle_gamma   90.00
#
_symmetry.space_group_name_H-M   'P 1'
#
loop_
_entity.id
_entity.type
_entity.pdbx_description
1 polymer ?
#
loop_
_entity_poly.entity_id
_entity_poly.type
_entity_poly.pdbx_seq_one_letter_code
_entity_poly.pdbx_strand_id
1 'polypeptide(L)'
;MNPLQDRIEIVDGRPIVKATGQSVDDVVRRLEGGEPTVKVAAGQPLDLIAALAFAALGDDSSEGPSLVQQPPGRPRLDEALSAPELGRLFPNAPRVAILALSAGLLQIHDFWEPSHEAAQEADDLGERRFSAYWHAVAHRREPDPGNASYWFRRVGKHPLFPALAEAAAPLLLEYGDDRLTARLTGTGAWNPSAMIDLCATAKTGTAQAGLARRLQRLELGLLLAATAEAASD
;
A
#
# COMPACT_ATOMS: atom_id res chain seq x y z
N MET A 1 -10.33 -10.39 -0.16
CA MET A 1 -9.11 -10.88 -0.82
C MET A 1 -8.52 -9.72 -1.61
N ASN A 2 -7.20 -9.51 -1.58
CA ASN A 2 -6.56 -8.41 -2.30
C ASN A 2 -6.39 -8.79 -3.79
N PRO A 3 -7.05 -8.09 -4.74
CA PRO A 3 -7.00 -8.44 -6.16
C PRO A 3 -5.59 -8.47 -6.78
N LEU A 4 -4.64 -7.72 -6.20
CA LEU A 4 -3.25 -7.76 -6.65
C LEU A 4 -2.54 -9.07 -6.23
N GLN A 5 -2.86 -9.62 -5.07
CA GLN A 5 -2.29 -10.90 -4.64
C GLN A 5 -2.77 -12.05 -5.53
N ASP A 6 -4.00 -11.98 -6.06
CA ASP A 6 -4.56 -13.00 -6.95
C ASP A 6 -3.79 -13.11 -8.28
N ARG A 7 -2.94 -12.14 -8.62
CA ARG A 7 -2.07 -12.14 -9.80
C ARG A 7 -0.73 -12.83 -9.56
N ILE A 8 -0.41 -13.15 -8.31
CA ILE A 8 0.82 -13.83 -7.91
C ILE A 8 0.52 -15.26 -7.47
N GLU A 9 1.39 -16.19 -7.85
CA GLU A 9 1.40 -17.57 -7.34
C GLU A 9 2.77 -17.93 -6.78
N ILE A 10 2.79 -18.86 -5.82
CA ILE A 10 4.04 -19.38 -5.26
C ILE A 10 4.33 -20.73 -5.92
N VAL A 11 5.39 -20.78 -6.72
CA VAL A 11 5.87 -22.00 -7.39
C VAL A 11 7.26 -22.32 -6.85
N ASP A 12 7.41 -23.48 -6.22
CA ASP A 12 8.66 -23.92 -5.58
C ASP A 12 9.25 -22.86 -4.61
N GLY A 13 8.38 -22.23 -3.83
CA GLY A 13 8.75 -21.17 -2.88
C GLY A 13 9.10 -19.82 -3.52
N ARG A 14 8.91 -19.67 -4.84
CA ARG A 14 9.18 -18.42 -5.56
C ARG A 14 7.88 -17.74 -5.98
N PRO A 15 7.75 -16.42 -5.75
CA PRO A 15 6.61 -15.66 -6.24
C PRO A 15 6.72 -15.40 -7.75
N ILE A 16 5.71 -15.82 -8.49
CA ILE A 16 5.59 -15.73 -9.94
C ILE A 16 4.34 -14.94 -10.31
N VAL A 17 4.46 -14.06 -11.30
CA VAL A 17 3.33 -13.38 -11.94
C VAL A 17 2.60 -14.39 -12.83
N LYS A 18 1.37 -14.77 -12.47
CA LYS A 18 0.61 -15.86 -13.11
C LYS A 18 0.52 -15.74 -14.63
N ALA A 19 0.22 -14.55 -15.14
CA ALA A 19 -0.03 -14.37 -16.57
C ALA A 19 1.24 -14.39 -17.43
N THR A 20 2.40 -14.07 -16.84
CA THR A 20 3.66 -13.90 -17.60
C THR A 20 4.72 -14.94 -17.27
N GLY A 21 4.59 -15.67 -16.16
CA GLY A 21 5.60 -16.61 -15.67
C GLY A 21 6.87 -15.93 -15.14
N GLN A 22 6.92 -14.59 -15.11
CA GLN A 22 8.06 -13.84 -14.58
C GLN A 22 8.09 -13.96 -13.06
N SER A 23 9.28 -14.17 -12.48
CA SER A 23 9.41 -14.06 -11.02
C SER A 23 9.37 -12.61 -10.58
N VAL A 24 8.84 -12.35 -9.38
CA VAL A 24 8.84 -11.00 -8.78
C VAL A 24 10.26 -10.44 -8.68
N ASP A 25 11.25 -11.29 -8.33
CA ASP A 25 12.65 -10.89 -8.28
C ASP A 25 13.21 -10.46 -9.64
N ASP A 26 12.78 -11.10 -10.74
CA ASP A 26 13.18 -10.70 -12.09
C ASP A 26 12.59 -9.37 -12.51
N VAL A 27 11.29 -9.18 -12.24
CA VAL A 27 10.59 -7.91 -12.46
C VAL A 27 11.32 -6.77 -11.75
N VAL A 28 11.57 -6.93 -10.44
CA VAL A 28 12.23 -5.90 -9.64
C VAL A 28 13.65 -5.63 -10.13
N ARG A 29 14.44 -6.67 -10.41
CA ARG A 29 15.81 -6.52 -10.90
C ARG A 29 15.88 -5.77 -12.24
N ARG A 30 14.92 -6.00 -13.14
CA ARG A 30 14.85 -5.30 -14.44
C ARG A 30 14.55 -3.82 -14.25
N LEU A 31 13.61 -3.48 -13.37
CA LEU A 31 13.30 -2.09 -13.02
C LEU A 31 14.49 -1.38 -12.35
N GLU A 32 15.16 -2.02 -11.38
CA GLU A 32 16.39 -1.49 -10.74
C GLU A 32 17.57 -1.38 -11.72
N GLY A 33 17.49 -2.09 -12.85
CA GLY A 33 18.42 -1.99 -13.99
C GLY A 33 18.09 -0.85 -14.95
N GLY A 34 17.02 -0.09 -14.70
CA GLY A 34 16.56 1.02 -15.54
C GLY A 34 15.73 0.59 -16.75
N GLU A 35 15.23 -0.65 -16.78
CA GLU A 35 14.32 -1.05 -17.85
C GLU A 35 12.95 -0.37 -17.69
N PRO A 36 12.41 0.28 -18.75
CA PRO A 36 11.13 0.98 -18.67
C PRO A 36 9.97 0.10 -18.21
N THR A 37 9.08 0.65 -17.36
CA THR A 37 7.90 -0.05 -16.81
C THR A 37 7.05 -0.70 -17.89
N VAL A 38 6.81 0.00 -19.01
CA VAL A 38 6.06 -0.51 -20.17
C VAL A 38 6.64 -1.79 -20.78
N LYS A 39 7.98 -1.96 -20.74
CA LYS A 39 8.65 -3.16 -21.25
C LYS A 39 8.57 -4.31 -20.25
N VAL A 40 8.79 -4.03 -18.97
CA VAL A 40 8.73 -5.05 -17.91
C VAL A 40 7.30 -5.57 -17.73
N ALA A 41 6.30 -4.70 -17.83
CA ALA A 41 4.89 -5.06 -17.76
C ALA A 41 4.43 -5.97 -18.90
N ALA A 42 5.10 -5.95 -20.06
CA ALA A 42 4.73 -6.75 -21.23
C ALA A 42 3.24 -6.65 -21.61
N GLY A 43 2.67 -5.45 -21.52
CA GLY A 43 1.25 -5.18 -21.80
C GLY A 43 0.28 -5.56 -20.67
N GLN A 44 0.77 -5.97 -19.51
CA GLN A 44 -0.02 -6.32 -18.32
C GLN A 44 0.33 -5.38 -17.15
N PRO A 45 -0.19 -4.14 -17.13
CA PRO A 45 0.23 -3.14 -16.14
C PRO A 45 -0.16 -3.53 -14.71
N LEU A 46 -1.34 -4.09 -14.50
CA LEU A 46 -1.77 -4.54 -13.16
C LEU A 46 -0.95 -5.73 -12.63
N ASP A 47 -0.36 -6.54 -13.51
CA ASP A 47 0.54 -7.61 -13.11
C ASP A 47 1.90 -7.06 -12.64
N LEU A 48 2.39 -5.99 -13.29
CA LEU A 48 3.56 -5.26 -12.80
C LEU A 48 3.31 -4.64 -11.43
N ILE A 49 2.14 -4.00 -11.24
CA ILE A 49 1.75 -3.45 -9.93
C ILE A 49 1.67 -4.55 -8.86
N ALA A 50 1.10 -5.71 -9.20
CA ALA A 50 1.05 -6.85 -8.29
C ALA A 50 2.43 -7.36 -7.88
N ALA A 51 3.38 -7.46 -8.82
CA ALA A 51 4.75 -7.84 -8.52
C ALA A 51 5.44 -6.82 -7.59
N LEU A 52 5.29 -5.53 -7.85
CA LEU A 52 5.82 -4.46 -7.01
C LEU A 52 5.19 -4.45 -5.60
N ALA A 53 3.88 -4.72 -5.51
CA ALA A 53 3.18 -4.85 -4.23
C ALA A 53 3.69 -6.06 -3.44
N PHE A 54 3.84 -7.21 -4.09
CA PHE A 54 4.39 -8.41 -3.46
C PHE A 54 5.83 -8.18 -2.98
N ALA A 55 6.66 -7.51 -3.78
CA ALA A 55 8.06 -7.23 -3.42
C ALA A 55 8.21 -6.41 -2.12
N ALA A 56 7.25 -5.53 -1.81
CA ALA A 56 7.27 -4.69 -0.61
C ALA A 56 6.47 -5.30 0.57
N LEU A 57 5.31 -5.87 0.28
CA LEU A 57 4.34 -6.28 1.30
C LEU A 57 4.40 -7.79 1.58
N GLY A 58 4.88 -8.60 0.63
CA GLY A 58 4.80 -10.05 0.67
C GLY A 58 3.37 -10.59 0.56
N ASP A 59 3.20 -11.83 1.00
CA ASP A 59 1.90 -12.52 1.04
C ASP A 59 1.14 -12.30 2.35
N ASP A 60 0.08 -13.07 2.57
CA ASP A 60 -0.73 -12.96 3.80
C ASP A 60 -0.07 -13.49 5.07
N SER A 61 0.99 -14.28 4.93
CA SER A 61 1.82 -14.73 6.05
C SER A 61 2.86 -13.70 6.46
N SER A 62 3.12 -12.71 5.59
CA SER A 62 4.15 -11.69 5.80
C SER A 62 3.72 -10.68 6.87
N GLU A 63 4.68 -10.28 7.71
CA GLU A 63 4.45 -9.27 8.75
C GLU A 63 4.20 -7.88 8.15
N GLY A 64 4.80 -7.59 6.99
CA GLY A 64 4.67 -6.33 6.26
C GLY A 64 5.69 -5.24 6.67
N PRO A 65 5.52 -4.00 6.17
CA PRO A 65 6.51 -2.94 6.38
C PRO A 65 6.57 -2.48 7.84
N SER A 66 7.65 -1.78 8.19
CA SER A 66 7.81 -1.15 9.50
C SER A 66 6.73 -0.10 9.77
N LEU A 67 6.30 0.01 11.03
CA LEU A 67 5.29 1.00 11.45
C LEU A 67 5.76 2.44 11.22
N VAL A 68 7.03 2.70 11.53
CA VAL A 68 7.70 3.97 11.23
C VAL A 68 8.48 3.81 9.92
N GLN A 69 8.52 4.87 9.13
CA GLN A 69 9.32 4.93 7.90
C GLN A 69 10.76 4.49 8.12
N GLN A 70 11.34 3.88 7.10
CA GLN A 70 12.75 3.49 7.03
C GLN A 70 13.35 4.02 5.72
N PRO A 71 14.68 4.00 5.54
CA PRO A 71 15.26 4.17 4.22
C PRO A 71 14.73 3.09 3.24
N PRO A 72 14.52 3.42 1.95
CA PRO A 72 14.11 2.44 0.95
C PRO A 72 15.05 1.24 0.90
N GLY A 73 14.50 0.02 1.01
CA GLY A 73 15.27 -1.20 0.88
C GLY A 73 15.78 -1.47 -0.55
N ARG A 74 15.13 -0.84 -1.54
CA ARG A 74 15.45 -0.94 -2.97
C ARG A 74 15.49 0.46 -3.60
N PRO A 75 16.54 1.26 -3.31
CA PRO A 75 16.58 2.68 -3.65
C PRO A 75 16.56 2.95 -5.17
N ARG A 76 16.88 1.96 -6.01
CA ARG A 76 16.86 2.10 -7.49
C ARG A 76 15.48 1.90 -8.12
N LEU A 77 14.43 1.73 -7.31
CA LEU A 77 13.06 1.69 -7.81
C LEU A 77 12.43 3.08 -7.94
N ASP A 78 13.02 4.12 -7.36
CA ASP A 78 12.49 5.49 -7.35
C ASP A 78 11.94 5.95 -8.71
N GLU A 79 12.74 5.84 -9.77
CA GLU A 79 12.35 6.25 -11.12
C GLU A 79 11.15 5.44 -11.62
N ALA A 80 11.18 4.10 -11.45
CA ALA A 80 10.13 3.20 -11.92
C ALA A 80 8.78 3.40 -11.21
N LEU A 81 8.80 3.93 -9.98
CA LEU A 81 7.60 4.21 -9.18
C LEU A 81 7.09 5.65 -9.38
N SER A 82 7.82 6.49 -10.12
CA SER A 82 7.48 7.88 -10.35
C SER A 82 6.22 8.06 -11.22
N ALA A 83 5.50 9.15 -11.01
CA ALA A 83 4.31 9.48 -11.81
C ALA A 83 4.61 9.55 -13.33
N PRO A 84 5.74 10.12 -13.80
CA PRO A 84 6.09 10.07 -15.22
C PRO A 84 6.22 8.65 -15.81
N GLU A 85 6.88 7.71 -15.13
CA GLU A 85 7.00 6.33 -15.61
C GLU A 85 5.66 5.58 -15.56
N LEU A 86 4.87 5.78 -14.49
CA LEU A 86 3.54 5.17 -14.38
C LEU A 86 2.54 5.75 -15.38
N GLY A 87 2.66 7.03 -15.75
CA GLY A 87 1.85 7.65 -16.79
C GLY A 87 2.08 7.03 -18.17
N ARG A 88 3.29 6.50 -18.44
CA ARG A 88 3.55 5.72 -19.67
C ARG A 88 2.93 4.34 -19.60
N LEU A 89 2.88 3.74 -18.42
CA LEU A 89 2.28 2.44 -18.17
C LEU A 89 0.74 2.47 -18.28
N PHE A 90 0.12 3.58 -17.88
CA PHE A 90 -1.32 3.82 -17.93
C PHE A 90 -1.64 5.08 -18.76
N PRO A 91 -1.45 5.04 -20.09
CA PRO A 91 -1.45 6.25 -20.93
C PRO A 91 -2.79 6.98 -21.04
N ASN A 92 -3.89 6.32 -20.67
CA ASN A 92 -5.24 6.90 -20.72
C ASN A 92 -5.72 7.41 -19.36
N ALA A 93 -4.97 7.15 -18.29
CA ALA A 93 -5.38 7.53 -16.95
C ALA A 93 -5.20 9.03 -16.72
N PRO A 94 -6.09 9.68 -15.96
CA PRO A 94 -5.92 11.07 -15.59
C PRO A 94 -4.69 11.23 -14.69
N ARG A 95 -3.97 12.35 -14.82
CA ARG A 95 -2.74 12.64 -14.04
C ARG A 95 -2.93 12.47 -12.53
N VAL A 96 -4.09 12.87 -12.00
CA VAL A 96 -4.42 12.72 -10.58
C VAL A 96 -4.45 11.26 -10.11
N ALA A 97 -4.92 10.33 -10.96
CA ALA A 97 -4.92 8.90 -10.64
C ALA A 97 -3.50 8.32 -10.69
N ILE A 98 -2.68 8.76 -11.66
CA ILE A 98 -1.27 8.39 -11.74
C ILE A 98 -0.50 8.85 -10.50
N LEU A 99 -0.71 10.09 -10.05
CA LEU A 99 -0.05 10.62 -8.85
C LEU A 99 -0.48 9.84 -7.59
N ALA A 100 -1.76 9.50 -7.44
CA ALA A 100 -2.23 8.68 -6.34
C ALA A 100 -1.62 7.27 -6.35
N LEU A 101 -1.49 6.64 -7.52
CA LEU A 101 -0.84 5.34 -7.67
C LEU A 101 0.66 5.41 -7.36
N SER A 102 1.34 6.46 -7.84
CA SER A 102 2.75 6.73 -7.54
C SER A 102 2.97 6.88 -6.04
N ALA A 103 2.14 7.70 -5.37
CA ALA A 103 2.17 7.85 -3.92
C ALA A 103 2.05 6.51 -3.20
N GLY A 104 1.07 5.68 -3.58
CA GLY A 104 0.90 4.35 -2.99
C GLY A 104 2.11 3.43 -3.16
N LEU A 105 2.66 3.34 -4.37
CA LEU A 105 3.84 2.51 -4.64
C LEU A 105 5.09 3.01 -3.90
N LEU A 106 5.35 4.31 -3.95
CA LEU A 106 6.45 4.94 -3.22
C LEU A 106 6.30 4.70 -1.71
N GLN A 107 5.07 4.80 -1.17
CA GLN A 107 4.79 4.62 0.25
C GLN A 107 5.12 3.21 0.77
N ILE A 108 4.75 2.17 0.01
CA ILE A 108 5.00 0.78 0.41
C ILE A 108 6.48 0.40 0.28
N HIS A 109 7.23 1.09 -0.59
CA HIS A 109 8.67 0.92 -0.80
C HIS A 109 9.53 1.87 0.02
N ASP A 110 8.95 2.54 1.03
CA ASP A 110 9.66 3.40 1.97
C ASP A 110 10.23 4.71 1.38
N PHE A 111 9.82 5.10 0.18
CA PHE A 111 10.13 6.41 -0.41
C PHE A 111 9.17 7.48 0.15
N TRP A 112 9.34 7.82 1.43
CA TRP A 112 8.40 8.69 2.15
C TRP A 112 8.24 10.08 1.52
N GLU A 113 9.33 10.81 1.28
CA GLU A 113 9.26 12.18 0.75
C GLU A 113 8.64 12.21 -0.66
N PRO A 114 9.10 11.40 -1.63
CA PRO A 114 8.44 11.29 -2.93
C PRO A 114 6.95 10.87 -2.85
N SER A 115 6.61 9.96 -1.94
CA SER A 115 5.23 9.53 -1.72
C SER A 115 4.35 10.68 -1.22
N HIS A 116 4.83 11.40 -0.20
CA HIS A 116 4.16 12.56 0.38
C HIS A 116 3.95 13.66 -0.66
N GLU A 117 4.98 13.98 -1.46
CA GLU A 117 4.89 14.98 -2.54
C GLU A 117 3.88 14.58 -3.61
N ALA A 118 3.89 13.31 -4.06
CA ALA A 118 2.92 12.82 -5.04
C ALA A 118 1.47 12.86 -4.51
N ALA A 119 1.26 12.50 -3.23
CA ALA A 119 -0.04 12.57 -2.59
C ALA A 119 -0.53 14.02 -2.42
N GLN A 120 0.36 14.93 -2.04
CA GLN A 120 0.08 16.37 -1.92
C GLN A 120 -0.31 16.95 -3.29
N GLU A 121 0.47 16.67 -4.35
CA GLU A 121 0.16 17.17 -5.68
C GLU A 121 -1.17 16.60 -6.21
N ALA A 122 -1.46 15.32 -5.98
CA ALA A 122 -2.75 14.73 -6.34
C ALA A 122 -3.91 15.45 -5.64
N ASP A 123 -3.80 15.74 -4.34
CA ASP A 123 -4.81 16.46 -3.56
C ASP A 123 -5.00 17.90 -4.06
N ASP A 124 -3.91 18.62 -4.34
CA ASP A 124 -3.94 19.99 -4.88
C ASP A 124 -4.63 20.04 -6.25
N LEU A 125 -4.44 19.01 -7.07
CA LEU A 125 -5.07 18.87 -8.38
C LEU A 125 -6.50 18.33 -8.35
N GLY A 126 -7.06 18.05 -7.17
CA GLY A 126 -8.46 17.69 -7.03
C GLY A 126 -8.75 16.19 -6.91
N GLU A 127 -7.75 15.33 -6.71
CA GLU A 127 -7.98 13.93 -6.35
C GLU A 127 -8.62 13.87 -4.94
N ARG A 128 -9.70 13.11 -4.79
CA ARG A 128 -10.49 13.06 -3.54
C ARG A 128 -10.71 11.66 -3.00
N ARG A 129 -10.34 10.63 -3.75
CA ARG A 129 -10.61 9.24 -3.39
C ARG A 129 -9.46 8.64 -2.59
N PHE A 130 -8.20 8.90 -2.97
CA PHE A 130 -7.05 8.17 -2.45
C PHE A 130 -5.92 9.06 -1.92
N SER A 131 -5.72 10.25 -2.48
CA SER A 131 -4.61 11.17 -2.17
C SER A 131 -4.51 11.47 -0.67
N ALA A 132 -5.61 11.93 -0.06
CA ALA A 132 -5.68 12.20 1.37
C ALA A 132 -5.44 10.95 2.23
N TYR A 133 -5.77 9.76 1.73
CA TYR A 133 -5.54 8.50 2.44
C TYR A 133 -4.06 8.11 2.40
N TRP A 134 -3.42 8.15 1.23
CA TRP A 134 -1.98 7.93 1.12
C TRP A 134 -1.19 8.95 1.95
N HIS A 135 -1.62 10.21 1.95
CA HIS A 135 -1.05 11.26 2.78
C HIS A 135 -1.21 10.96 4.29
N ALA A 136 -2.39 10.51 4.71
CA ALA A 136 -2.64 10.11 6.11
C ALA A 136 -1.78 8.92 6.55
N VAL A 137 -1.59 7.94 5.65
CA VAL A 137 -0.67 6.81 5.87
C VAL A 137 0.76 7.29 5.99
N ALA A 138 1.23 8.19 5.12
CA ALA A 138 2.58 8.74 5.16
C ALA A 138 2.88 9.35 6.53
N HIS A 139 2.00 10.20 7.05
CA HIS A 139 2.15 10.78 8.38
C HIS A 139 1.97 9.79 9.52
N ARG A 140 1.15 8.74 9.39
CA ARG A 140 1.07 7.69 10.42
C ARG A 140 2.40 6.94 10.55
N ARG A 141 3.20 6.91 9.48
CA ARG A 141 4.54 6.34 9.45
C ARG A 141 5.63 7.34 9.85
N GLU A 142 5.27 8.59 10.11
CA GLU A 142 6.04 9.47 10.97
C GLU A 142 5.56 9.23 12.40
N PRO A 143 6.42 9.29 13.43
CA PRO A 143 5.98 9.22 14.83
C PRO A 143 5.19 10.49 15.27
N ASP A 144 4.27 10.97 14.43
CA ASP A 144 3.40 12.15 14.61
C ASP A 144 1.91 11.76 14.43
N PRO A 145 1.24 11.30 15.50
CA PRO A 145 -0.16 10.92 15.43
C PRO A 145 -1.09 12.13 15.17
N GLY A 146 -0.64 13.37 15.42
CA GLY A 146 -1.43 14.58 15.21
C GLY A 146 -1.66 14.87 13.74
N ASN A 147 -0.60 14.81 12.93
CA ASN A 147 -0.68 14.99 11.48
C ASN A 147 -1.47 13.87 10.81
N ALA A 148 -1.21 12.61 11.19
CA ALA A 148 -1.97 11.47 10.70
C ALA A 148 -3.48 11.67 10.96
N SER A 149 -3.85 12.08 12.19
CA SER A 149 -5.23 12.34 12.56
C SER A 149 -5.88 13.46 11.75
N TYR A 150 -5.12 14.52 11.42
CA TYR A 150 -5.62 15.59 10.54
C TYR A 150 -6.00 15.06 9.16
N TRP A 151 -5.12 14.30 8.52
CA TRP A 151 -5.39 13.77 7.18
C TRP A 151 -6.46 12.70 7.18
N PHE A 152 -6.52 11.82 8.18
CA PHE A 152 -7.62 10.86 8.30
C PHE A 152 -9.00 11.53 8.51
N ARG A 153 -9.07 12.72 9.11
CA ARG A 153 -10.32 13.51 9.12
C ARG A 153 -10.69 14.00 7.72
N ARG A 154 -9.71 14.33 6.86
CA ARG A 154 -9.96 14.69 5.45
C ARG A 154 -10.42 13.51 4.61
N VAL A 155 -9.91 12.30 4.89
CA VAL A 155 -10.40 11.05 4.28
C VAL A 155 -11.89 10.84 4.61
N GLY A 156 -12.29 11.09 5.85
CA GLY A 156 -13.69 10.98 6.26
C GLY A 156 -14.21 9.54 6.13
N LYS A 157 -15.38 9.37 5.51
CA LYS A 157 -15.91 8.03 5.21
C LYS A 157 -15.30 7.54 3.91
N HIS A 158 -14.64 6.39 3.95
CA HIS A 158 -14.02 5.80 2.77
C HIS A 158 -14.69 4.47 2.36
N PRO A 159 -14.97 4.22 1.07
CA PRO A 159 -15.58 2.97 0.60
C PRO A 159 -14.81 1.69 0.94
N LEU A 160 -13.49 1.78 1.18
CA LEU A 160 -12.68 0.62 1.58
C LEU A 160 -12.84 0.24 3.05
N PHE A 161 -13.33 1.13 3.93
CA PHE A 161 -13.34 0.85 5.36
C PHE A 161 -14.16 -0.39 5.77
N PRO A 162 -15.34 -0.69 5.18
CA PRO A 162 -16.04 -1.94 5.46
C PRO A 162 -15.25 -3.17 5.01
N ALA A 163 -14.71 -3.16 3.79
CA ALA A 163 -13.94 -4.28 3.25
C ALA A 163 -12.64 -4.53 4.03
N LEU A 164 -11.98 -3.45 4.48
CA LEU A 164 -10.79 -3.53 5.33
C LEU A 164 -11.13 -4.09 6.72
N ALA A 165 -12.26 -3.69 7.32
CA ALA A 165 -12.70 -4.26 8.59
C ALA A 165 -12.99 -5.76 8.50
N GLU A 166 -13.67 -6.20 7.44
CA GLU A 166 -13.91 -7.61 7.15
C GLU A 166 -12.60 -8.38 6.97
N ALA A 167 -11.70 -7.86 6.14
CA ALA A 167 -10.41 -8.50 5.88
C ALA A 167 -9.48 -8.53 7.11
N ALA A 168 -9.63 -7.59 8.03
CA ALA A 168 -8.87 -7.56 9.29
C ALA A 168 -9.39 -8.55 10.34
N ALA A 169 -10.64 -9.02 10.22
CA ALA A 169 -11.29 -9.84 11.24
C ALA A 169 -10.51 -11.13 11.61
N PRO A 170 -9.93 -11.89 10.66
CA PRO A 170 -9.12 -13.07 11.00
C PRO A 170 -7.88 -12.72 11.83
N LEU A 171 -7.19 -11.61 11.52
CA LEU A 171 -6.01 -11.16 12.25
C LEU A 171 -6.35 -10.72 13.68
N LEU A 172 -7.47 -10.04 13.84
CA LEU A 172 -7.97 -9.59 15.14
C LEU A 172 -8.44 -10.76 16.01
N LEU A 173 -9.11 -11.74 15.40
CA LEU A 173 -9.51 -12.98 16.06
C LEU A 173 -8.31 -13.80 16.53
N GLU A 174 -7.29 -13.95 15.67
CA GLU A 174 -6.03 -14.63 16.00
C GLU A 174 -5.34 -13.97 17.20
N TYR A 175 -5.35 -12.63 17.26
CA TYR A 175 -4.73 -11.89 18.36
C TYR A 175 -5.52 -11.99 19.68
N GLY A 176 -6.85 -12.08 19.62
CA GLY A 176 -7.69 -12.38 20.79
C GLY A 176 -7.90 -11.23 21.79
N ASP A 177 -7.90 -9.97 21.33
CA ASP A 177 -8.23 -8.80 22.16
C ASP A 177 -9.56 -8.17 21.71
N ASP A 178 -10.64 -8.51 22.42
CA ASP A 178 -11.99 -8.03 22.12
C ASP A 178 -12.12 -6.50 22.20
N ARG A 179 -11.37 -5.85 23.12
CA ARG A 179 -11.42 -4.40 23.28
C ARG A 179 -10.76 -3.70 22.10
N LEU A 180 -9.60 -4.20 21.67
CA LEU A 180 -8.91 -3.70 20.49
C LEU A 180 -9.77 -3.93 19.23
N THR A 181 -10.35 -5.12 19.10
CA THR A 181 -11.26 -5.49 18.00
C THR A 181 -12.43 -4.53 17.92
N ALA A 182 -13.14 -4.30 19.04
CA ALA A 182 -14.25 -3.36 19.09
C ALA A 182 -13.84 -1.92 18.72
N ARG A 183 -12.62 -1.49 19.09
CA ARG A 183 -12.10 -0.16 18.71
C ARG A 183 -11.79 -0.04 17.23
N LEU A 184 -11.20 -1.07 16.62
CA LEU A 184 -10.77 -1.06 15.22
C LEU A 184 -11.92 -1.28 14.22
N THR A 185 -12.88 -2.14 14.56
CA THR A 185 -13.90 -2.60 13.59
C THR A 185 -15.32 -2.68 14.16
N GLY A 186 -15.55 -2.29 15.42
CA GLY A 186 -16.83 -2.51 16.12
C GLY A 186 -18.05 -1.80 15.53
N THR A 187 -17.87 -0.84 14.62
CA THR A 187 -18.95 -0.17 13.88
C THR A 187 -19.28 -0.85 12.54
N GLY A 188 -18.62 -1.96 12.21
CA GLY A 188 -18.68 -2.61 10.89
C GLY A 188 -17.82 -1.91 9.82
N ALA A 189 -16.99 -0.95 10.22
CA ALA A 189 -16.05 -0.24 9.34
C ALA A 189 -14.72 0.01 10.07
N TRP A 190 -13.65 0.13 9.29
CA TRP A 190 -12.31 0.43 9.78
C TRP A 190 -12.25 1.77 10.50
N ASN A 191 -11.65 1.78 11.70
CA ASN A 191 -11.42 2.98 12.49
C ASN A 191 -9.94 3.41 12.39
N PRO A 192 -9.61 4.42 11.55
CA PRO A 192 -8.24 4.87 11.39
C PRO A 192 -7.64 5.47 12.66
N SER A 193 -8.44 6.12 13.52
CA SER A 193 -7.94 6.66 14.79
C SER A 193 -7.47 5.57 15.74
N ALA A 194 -8.19 4.44 15.82
CA ALA A 194 -7.76 3.29 16.59
C ALA A 194 -6.49 2.66 16.00
N MET A 195 -6.32 2.67 14.68
CA MET A 195 -5.10 2.20 14.02
C MET A 195 -3.90 3.12 14.30
N ILE A 196 -4.08 4.45 14.29
CA ILE A 196 -3.04 5.41 14.69
C ILE A 196 -2.59 5.14 16.13
N ASP A 197 -3.54 5.01 17.06
CA ASP A 197 -3.25 4.72 18.46
C ASP A 197 -2.47 3.41 18.63
N LEU A 198 -2.87 2.37 17.89
CA LEU A 198 -2.19 1.07 17.89
C LEU A 198 -0.74 1.22 17.41
N CYS A 199 -0.51 1.89 16.28
CA CYS A 199 0.84 2.13 15.76
C CYS A 199 1.72 2.96 16.71
N ALA A 200 1.14 3.99 17.33
CA ALA A 200 1.88 4.89 18.22
C ALA A 200 2.26 4.26 19.56
N THR A 201 1.47 3.28 20.04
CA THR A 201 1.67 2.65 21.36
C THR A 201 2.34 1.28 21.29
N ALA A 202 2.32 0.62 20.13
CA ALA A 202 2.94 -0.68 19.94
C ALA A 202 4.47 -0.59 20.10
N LYS A 203 5.01 -1.45 20.98
CA LYS A 203 6.45 -1.52 21.23
C LYS A 203 7.11 -2.53 20.31
N THR A 204 8.24 -2.16 19.71
CA THR A 204 9.05 -3.06 18.86
C THR A 204 9.30 -4.41 19.54
N GLY A 205 9.13 -5.50 18.80
CA GLY A 205 9.32 -6.87 19.29
C GLY A 205 8.15 -7.46 20.07
N THR A 206 7.05 -6.73 20.25
CA THR A 206 5.83 -7.27 20.90
C THR A 206 4.86 -7.87 19.87
N ALA A 207 4.00 -8.78 20.32
CA ALA A 207 2.91 -9.31 19.50
C ALA A 207 1.98 -8.20 18.98
N GLN A 208 1.77 -7.14 19.77
CA GLN A 208 0.99 -5.98 19.36
C GLN A 208 1.62 -5.23 18.17
N ALA A 209 2.94 -5.07 18.16
CA ALA A 209 3.65 -4.50 17.01
C ALA A 209 3.55 -5.40 15.77
N GLY A 210 3.64 -6.73 15.94
CA GLY A 210 3.43 -7.69 14.87
C GLY A 210 2.01 -7.60 14.28
N LEU A 211 0.98 -7.51 15.12
CA LEU A 211 -0.40 -7.28 14.68
C LEU A 211 -0.52 -5.95 13.93
N ALA A 212 0.00 -4.86 14.47
CA ALA A 212 -0.07 -3.54 13.85
C ALA A 212 0.57 -3.53 12.45
N ARG A 213 1.71 -4.21 12.28
CA ARG A 213 2.38 -4.33 10.97
C ARG A 213 1.54 -5.17 9.99
N ARG A 214 0.97 -6.29 10.43
CA ARG A 214 0.09 -7.14 9.59
C ARG A 214 -1.18 -6.40 9.16
N LEU A 215 -1.79 -5.63 10.06
CA LEU A 215 -2.94 -4.77 9.75
C LEU A 215 -2.58 -3.65 8.78
N GLN A 216 -1.42 -2.99 9.00
CA GLN A 216 -0.92 -1.99 8.08
C GLN A 216 -0.65 -2.58 6.69
N ARG A 217 0.00 -3.75 6.60
CA ARG A 217 0.23 -4.46 5.33
C ARG A 217 -1.07 -4.68 4.57
N LEU A 218 -2.10 -5.17 5.27
CA LEU A 218 -3.41 -5.41 4.70
C LEU A 218 -4.06 -4.11 4.18
N GLU A 219 -4.04 -3.05 4.99
CA GLU A 219 -4.57 -1.73 4.62
C GLU A 219 -3.87 -1.16 3.37
N LEU A 220 -2.52 -1.17 3.37
CA LEU A 220 -1.72 -0.70 2.23
C LEU A 220 -2.00 -1.51 0.97
N GLY A 221 -2.11 -2.84 1.09
CA GLY A 221 -2.39 -3.72 -0.04
C GLY A 221 -3.76 -3.47 -0.66
N LEU A 222 -4.81 -3.34 0.17
CA LEU A 222 -6.17 -3.05 -0.31
C LEU A 222 -6.31 -1.64 -0.90
N LEU A 223 -5.67 -0.65 -0.26
CA LEU A 223 -5.66 0.73 -0.76
C LEU A 223 -4.93 0.80 -2.11
N LEU A 224 -3.79 0.12 -2.25
CA LEU A 224 -3.03 0.08 -3.50
C LEU A 224 -3.80 -0.62 -4.62
N ALA A 225 -4.46 -1.74 -4.34
CA ALA A 225 -5.29 -2.43 -5.31
C ALA A 225 -6.39 -1.51 -5.87
N ALA A 226 -7.14 -0.86 -4.98
CA ALA A 226 -8.20 0.07 -5.39
C ALA A 226 -7.65 1.30 -6.13
N THR A 227 -6.46 1.78 -5.75
CA THR A 227 -5.80 2.90 -6.44
C THR A 227 -5.37 2.49 -7.85
N ALA A 228 -4.81 1.28 -8.02
CA ALA A 228 -4.36 0.75 -9.29
C ALA A 228 -5.51 0.44 -10.26
N GLU A 229 -6.62 -0.10 -9.74
CA GLU A 229 -7.85 -0.30 -10.50
C GLU A 229 -8.37 1.05 -11.04
N ALA A 230 -8.44 2.08 -10.20
CA ALA A 230 -8.89 3.41 -10.62
C ALA A 230 -7.97 4.10 -11.65
N ALA A 231 -6.70 3.71 -11.73
CA ALA A 231 -5.78 4.17 -12.77
C ALA A 231 -5.87 3.31 -14.05
N SER A 232 -6.57 2.19 -14.02
CA SER A 232 -6.76 1.29 -15.18
C SER A 232 -8.10 1.48 -15.89
N ASP A 233 -9.06 2.12 -15.22
CA ASP A 233 -10.37 2.52 -15.74
C ASP A 233 -10.28 3.72 -16.69
#